data_AF-A0A2I7K7B0-F1
#
_entry.id   AF-A0A2I7K7B0-F1
#
_cell.length_a   1.000
_cell.length_b   1.000
_cell.length_c   1.000
_cell.angle_alpha   90.00
_cell.angle_beta   90.00
_cell.angle_gamma   90.00
#
_symmetry.space_group_name_H-M   'P 1'
#
loop_
_entity.id
_entity.type
_entity.pdbx_description
1 polymer ?
#
loop_
_entity_poly.entity_id
_entity_poly.type
_entity_poly.pdbx_seq_one_letter_code
_entity_poly.pdbx_strand_id
1 'polypeptide(L)'
;MIRQSAVLSAITAGACALSAALPIAAAGEENSGFDTAGFLSACTEFAQDVDYALPMDTQCVSQAVHMCNLSQEMKALQHCADSAAAWLEADGARIVSLMPGFDKSVLDGSGPAGLSLPIPTLGDAPDCTQVSDHNLPAEVACRYSEALSEWLKLRILMRSEEMTGEASQ
;
A
#
# COMPACT_ATOMS: atom_id res chain seq x y z
N MET A 1 64.30 -7.28 66.20
CA MET A 1 63.83 -5.87 66.14
C MET A 1 62.54 -5.84 65.32
N ILE A 2 61.47 -5.29 65.91
CA ILE A 2 60.42 -4.41 65.34
C ILE A 2 59.89 -4.71 63.91
N ARG A 3 58.62 -5.10 63.87
CA ARG A 3 57.45 -4.57 63.09
C ARG A 3 57.66 -3.73 61.81
N GLN A 4 56.67 -3.91 60.91
CA GLN A 4 56.11 -2.92 59.94
C GLN A 4 56.94 -2.67 58.67
N SER A 5 56.41 -2.45 57.46
CA SER A 5 55.06 -2.12 56.98
C SER A 5 54.94 -2.43 55.48
N ALA A 6 53.70 -2.58 55.01
CA ALA A 6 53.33 -2.58 53.59
C ALA A 6 53.72 -1.28 52.87
N VAL A 7 53.78 -1.30 51.52
CA VAL A 7 53.25 -0.26 50.60
C VAL A 7 53.50 -0.61 49.11
N LEU A 8 52.38 -0.61 48.37
CA LEU A 8 52.08 -0.30 46.95
C LEU A 8 52.90 -0.81 45.75
N SER A 9 52.15 -1.30 44.75
CA SER A 9 52.11 -0.92 43.30
C SER A 9 51.95 -2.17 42.42
N ALA A 10 51.18 -2.24 41.33
CA ALA A 10 50.29 -1.34 40.61
C ALA A 10 49.32 -2.23 39.78
N ILE A 11 48.07 -1.82 39.59
CA ILE A 11 47.14 -2.49 38.68
C ILE A 11 47.35 -1.87 37.30
N THR A 12 48.01 -2.59 36.40
CA THR A 12 48.07 -2.24 34.98
C THR A 12 46.78 -2.70 34.31
N ALA A 13 45.92 -1.72 34.03
CA ALA A 13 44.79 -1.86 33.13
C ALA A 13 45.31 -2.10 31.70
N GLY A 14 44.80 -3.14 31.05
CA GLY A 14 45.17 -3.49 29.68
C GLY A 14 44.36 -4.67 29.17
N ALA A 15 43.07 -4.43 28.88
CA ALA A 15 42.30 -5.32 28.04
C ALA A 15 41.88 -4.54 26.79
N CYS A 16 42.52 -4.90 25.67
CA CYS A 16 42.24 -4.37 24.34
C CYS A 16 40.78 -4.60 23.98
N ALA A 17 39.99 -3.52 23.91
CA ALA A 17 38.72 -3.54 23.22
C ALA A 17 39.03 -3.63 21.70
N LEU A 18 38.85 -4.81 21.12
CA LEU A 18 38.76 -4.99 19.66
C LEU A 18 37.52 -4.23 19.17
N SER A 19 37.68 -2.93 18.93
CA SER A 19 36.74 -2.16 18.12
C SER A 19 36.96 -2.58 16.68
N ALA A 20 36.28 -3.65 16.26
CA ALA A 20 36.07 -3.92 14.85
C ALA A 20 35.20 -2.78 14.31
N ALA A 21 35.85 -1.70 13.89
CA ALA A 21 35.24 -0.69 13.05
C ALA A 21 34.94 -1.38 11.71
N LEU A 22 33.76 -1.97 11.61
CA LEU A 22 33.18 -2.27 10.31
C LEU A 22 33.12 -0.93 9.56
N PRO A 23 33.66 -0.84 8.33
CA PRO A 23 33.37 0.32 7.52
C PRO A 23 31.85 0.26 7.30
N ILE A 24 31.13 1.18 7.94
CA ILE A 24 29.82 1.57 7.42
C ILE A 24 30.16 2.13 6.04
N ALA A 25 30.09 1.26 5.04
CA ALA A 25 29.93 1.71 3.68
C ALA A 25 28.67 2.57 3.74
N ALA A 26 28.85 3.88 3.62
CA ALA A 26 27.76 4.75 3.20
C ALA A 26 27.29 4.16 1.88
N ALA A 27 26.20 3.39 1.94
CA ALA A 27 25.46 3.00 0.76
C ALA A 27 25.20 4.32 0.05
N GLY A 28 25.80 4.45 -1.13
CA GLY A 28 25.67 5.63 -1.95
C GLY A 28 24.21 5.99 -2.07
N GLU A 29 23.95 7.28 -2.14
CA GLU A 29 22.70 7.94 -2.49
C GLU A 29 21.86 7.08 -3.46
N GLU A 30 21.07 6.17 -2.89
CA GLU A 30 20.12 5.39 -3.64
C GLU A 30 18.85 6.21 -3.53
N ASN A 31 18.61 7.04 -4.54
CA ASN A 31 17.27 7.57 -4.78
C ASN A 31 16.39 6.39 -5.27
N SER A 32 16.25 5.35 -4.44
CA SER A 32 15.29 4.29 -4.64
C SER A 32 13.94 4.92 -4.31
N GLY A 33 13.29 5.42 -5.37
CA GLY A 33 11.93 5.92 -5.27
C GLY A 33 11.04 4.87 -4.59
N PHE A 34 9.96 5.34 -3.97
CA PHE A 34 9.02 4.46 -3.29
C PHE A 34 8.46 3.39 -4.24
N ASP A 35 8.58 2.11 -3.87
CA ASP A 35 7.99 0.99 -4.60
C ASP A 35 6.46 0.94 -4.36
N THR A 36 5.75 1.70 -5.20
CA THR A 36 4.28 1.82 -5.15
C THR A 36 3.61 0.45 -5.34
N ALA A 37 4.10 -0.35 -6.29
CA ALA A 37 3.50 -1.64 -6.61
C ALA A 37 3.71 -2.67 -5.48
N GLY A 38 4.95 -2.77 -4.97
CA GLY A 38 5.27 -3.66 -3.85
C GLY A 38 4.51 -3.30 -2.58
N PHE A 39 4.37 -2.00 -2.28
CA PHE A 39 3.56 -1.55 -1.15
C PHE A 39 2.07 -1.91 -1.32
N LEU A 40 1.49 -1.65 -2.49
CA LEU A 40 0.07 -1.94 -2.76
C LEU A 40 -0.22 -3.44 -2.64
N SER A 41 0.63 -4.29 -3.23
CA SER A 41 0.51 -5.75 -3.11
C SER A 41 0.56 -6.19 -1.65
N ALA A 42 1.58 -5.77 -0.90
CA ALA A 42 1.71 -6.16 0.51
C ALA A 42 0.54 -5.65 1.37
N CYS A 43 0.16 -4.38 1.24
CA CYS A 43 -0.87 -3.76 2.09
C CYS A 43 -2.25 -4.38 1.84
N THR A 44 -2.62 -4.60 0.57
CA THR A 44 -3.94 -5.14 0.20
C THR A 44 -4.08 -6.64 0.44
N GLU A 45 -2.97 -7.38 0.57
CA GLU A 45 -2.97 -8.78 1.04
C GLU A 45 -3.40 -8.90 2.50
N PHE A 46 -3.04 -7.96 3.36
CA PHE A 46 -3.48 -7.96 4.77
C PHE A 46 -4.95 -7.59 4.95
N ALA A 47 -5.58 -6.98 3.94
CA ALA A 47 -6.98 -6.52 3.98
C ALA A 47 -8.00 -7.61 3.60
N GLN A 48 -7.64 -8.90 3.66
CA GLN A 48 -8.42 -9.95 2.99
C GLN A 48 -9.65 -10.49 3.73
N ASP A 49 -9.90 -10.22 5.03
CA ASP A 49 -10.92 -11.02 5.73
C ASP A 49 -11.60 -10.36 6.96
N VAL A 50 -12.04 -9.10 6.84
CA VAL A 50 -12.72 -8.37 7.94
C VAL A 50 -13.79 -7.42 7.43
N ASP A 51 -14.76 -7.06 8.28
CA ASP A 51 -15.81 -6.04 8.01
C ASP A 51 -15.27 -4.68 7.51
N TYR A 52 -13.96 -4.44 7.66
CA TYR A 52 -13.24 -3.22 7.31
C TYR A 52 -12.32 -3.37 6.09
N ALA A 53 -12.42 -4.48 5.35
CA ALA A 53 -11.54 -4.80 4.22
C ALA A 53 -11.53 -3.69 3.13
N LEU A 54 -12.70 -3.13 2.82
CA LEU A 54 -12.85 -2.03 1.84
C LEU A 54 -12.24 -0.69 2.30
N PRO A 55 -12.54 -0.20 3.53
CA PRO A 55 -11.83 0.94 4.08
C PRO A 55 -10.31 0.76 4.11
N MET A 56 -9.83 -0.44 4.46
CA MET A 56 -8.40 -0.75 4.49
C MET A 56 -7.78 -0.73 3.10
N ASP A 57 -8.43 -1.33 2.10
CA ASP A 57 -8.03 -1.25 0.69
C ASP A 57 -7.89 0.22 0.24
N THR A 58 -8.88 1.05 0.54
CA THR A 58 -8.84 2.49 0.19
C THR A 58 -7.68 3.21 0.88
N GLN A 59 -7.42 2.89 2.15
CA GLN A 59 -6.29 3.44 2.90
C GLN A 59 -4.93 2.98 2.35
N CYS A 60 -4.82 1.72 1.92
CA CYS A 60 -3.62 1.21 1.25
C CYS A 60 -3.33 2.03 -0.01
N VAL A 61 -4.34 2.27 -0.85
CA VAL A 61 -4.15 3.03 -2.08
C VAL A 61 -3.77 4.49 -1.80
N SER A 62 -4.48 5.16 -0.90
CA SER A 62 -4.18 6.56 -0.57
C SER A 62 -2.80 6.73 0.06
N GLN A 63 -2.39 5.79 0.93
CA GLN A 63 -1.07 5.78 1.54
C GLN A 63 0.03 5.53 0.50
N ALA A 64 -0.20 4.66 -0.48
CA ALA A 64 0.77 4.41 -1.55
C ALA A 64 1.07 5.68 -2.36
N VAL A 65 0.03 6.41 -2.77
CA VAL A 65 0.17 7.69 -3.48
C VAL A 65 0.88 8.72 -2.61
N HIS A 66 0.52 8.81 -1.32
CA HIS A 66 1.13 9.75 -0.39
C HIS A 66 2.62 9.47 -0.17
N MET A 67 3.00 8.21 0.11
CA MET A 67 4.39 7.81 0.32
C MET A 67 5.23 7.96 -0.94
N CYS A 68 4.65 7.64 -2.11
CA CYS A 68 5.28 7.93 -3.39
C CYS A 68 5.58 9.42 -3.54
N ASN A 69 4.59 10.28 -3.29
CA ASN A 69 4.77 11.71 -3.45
C ASN A 69 5.77 12.27 -2.42
N LEU A 70 5.73 11.78 -1.18
CA LEU A 70 6.70 12.11 -0.13
C LEU A 70 8.14 11.73 -0.52
N SER A 71 8.33 10.55 -1.13
CA SER A 71 9.67 10.11 -1.59
C SER A 71 10.25 11.03 -2.67
N GLN A 72 9.39 11.81 -3.34
CA GLN A 72 9.74 12.79 -4.37
C GLN A 72 9.54 14.23 -3.89
N GLU A 73 9.68 14.48 -2.59
CA GLU A 73 9.57 15.82 -1.98
C GLU A 73 8.24 16.55 -2.28
N MET A 74 7.14 15.80 -2.41
CA MET A 74 5.80 16.30 -2.72
C MET A 74 5.64 16.93 -4.11
N LYS A 75 6.53 16.60 -5.06
CA LYS A 75 6.56 17.18 -6.42
C LYS A 75 6.05 16.24 -7.50
N ALA A 76 5.64 15.01 -7.15
CA ALA A 76 5.34 13.95 -8.11
C ALA A 76 3.91 13.41 -7.98
N LEU A 77 2.97 14.21 -7.46
CA LEU A 77 1.59 13.76 -7.18
C LEU A 77 0.92 13.12 -8.41
N GLN A 78 1.03 13.77 -9.58
CA GLN A 78 0.53 13.22 -10.83
C GLN A 78 1.12 11.83 -11.13
N HIS A 79 2.45 11.70 -11.11
CA HIS A 79 3.14 10.44 -11.38
C HIS A 79 2.73 9.33 -10.39
N CYS A 80 2.59 9.67 -9.12
CA CYS A 80 2.20 8.73 -8.07
C CYS A 80 0.74 8.28 -8.22
N ALA A 81 -0.16 9.18 -8.60
CA ALA A 81 -1.55 8.83 -8.91
C ALA A 81 -1.64 7.94 -10.15
N ASP A 82 -0.88 8.25 -11.21
CA ASP A 82 -0.79 7.42 -12.42
C ASP A 82 -0.24 6.01 -12.13
N SER A 83 0.80 5.92 -11.30
CA SER A 83 1.39 4.63 -10.91
C SER A 83 0.41 3.78 -10.10
N ALA A 84 -0.35 4.40 -9.18
CA ALA A 84 -1.37 3.70 -8.42
C ALA A 84 -2.54 3.26 -9.33
N ALA A 85 -3.01 4.13 -10.22
CA ALA A 85 -4.06 3.81 -11.20
C ALA A 85 -3.66 2.62 -12.09
N ALA A 86 -2.44 2.62 -12.63
CA ALA A 86 -1.94 1.52 -13.46
C ALA A 86 -1.87 0.20 -12.69
N TRP A 87 -1.49 0.24 -11.40
CA TRP A 87 -1.50 -0.95 -10.56
C TRP A 87 -2.92 -1.46 -10.33
N LEU A 88 -3.88 -0.57 -10.01
CA LEU A 88 -5.29 -0.92 -9.78
C LEU A 88 -5.93 -1.57 -11.01
N GLU A 89 -5.66 -1.02 -12.20
CA GLU A 89 -6.11 -1.57 -13.49
C GLU A 89 -5.54 -2.97 -13.73
N ALA A 90 -4.24 -3.16 -13.50
CA ALA A 90 -3.57 -4.46 -13.68
C ALA A 90 -4.03 -5.52 -12.67
N ASP A 91 -4.19 -5.11 -11.41
CA ASP A 91 -4.71 -5.94 -10.33
C ASP A 91 -6.17 -6.33 -10.58
N GLY A 92 -7.00 -5.38 -11.04
CA GLY A 92 -8.37 -5.61 -11.45
C GLY A 92 -8.47 -6.62 -12.59
N ALA A 93 -7.64 -6.49 -13.62
CA ALA A 93 -7.57 -7.46 -14.71
C ALA A 93 -7.19 -8.87 -14.22
N ARG A 94 -6.27 -8.96 -13.23
CA ARG A 94 -5.94 -10.23 -12.58
C ARG A 94 -7.14 -10.78 -11.82
N ILE A 95 -7.86 -9.97 -11.04
CA ILE A 95 -9.08 -10.41 -10.33
C ILE A 95 -10.12 -10.95 -11.31
N VAL A 96 -10.39 -10.24 -12.42
CA VAL A 96 -11.31 -10.70 -13.48
C VAL A 96 -10.88 -12.05 -14.07
N SER A 97 -9.58 -12.28 -14.26
CA SER A 97 -9.08 -13.57 -14.77
C SER A 97 -9.37 -14.75 -13.83
N LEU A 98 -9.65 -14.48 -12.55
CA LEU A 98 -10.02 -15.47 -11.54
C LEU A 98 -11.55 -15.68 -11.45
N MET A 99 -12.35 -14.96 -12.23
CA MET A 99 -13.82 -14.99 -12.22
C MET A 99 -14.38 -15.47 -13.57
N PRO A 100 -14.51 -16.79 -13.81
CA PRO A 100 -15.02 -17.32 -15.06
C PRO A 100 -16.46 -16.82 -15.33
N GLY A 101 -16.69 -16.26 -16.53
CA GLY A 101 -18.01 -15.76 -16.91
C GLY A 101 -18.35 -14.36 -16.38
N PHE A 102 -17.36 -13.64 -15.82
CA PHE A 102 -17.52 -12.26 -15.41
C PHE A 102 -17.98 -11.37 -16.58
N ASP A 103 -19.09 -10.66 -16.37
CA ASP A 103 -19.60 -9.63 -17.28
C ASP A 103 -19.23 -8.24 -16.73
N LYS A 104 -18.51 -7.44 -17.54
CA LYS A 104 -18.12 -6.08 -17.16
C LYS A 104 -19.34 -5.18 -16.88
N SER A 105 -20.51 -5.49 -17.43
CA SER A 105 -21.75 -4.76 -17.16
C SER A 105 -22.12 -4.72 -15.66
N VAL A 106 -21.63 -5.67 -14.87
CA VAL A 106 -21.78 -5.69 -13.41
C VAL A 106 -21.10 -4.49 -12.74
N LEU A 107 -20.01 -3.97 -13.33
CA LEU A 107 -19.30 -2.80 -12.82
C LEU A 107 -19.99 -1.48 -13.19
N ASP A 108 -20.78 -1.47 -14.28
CA ASP A 108 -21.49 -0.29 -14.78
C ASP A 108 -22.72 0.07 -13.93
N GLY A 109 -23.17 -0.85 -13.07
CA GLY A 109 -24.26 -0.61 -12.13
C GLY A 109 -23.85 0.33 -11.00
N SER A 110 -24.29 1.58 -11.04
CA SER A 110 -24.60 2.33 -9.82
C SER A 110 -25.85 1.68 -9.20
N GLY A 111 -25.69 0.69 -8.31
CA GLY A 111 -26.78 -0.20 -7.85
C GLY A 111 -28.09 0.54 -7.56
N PRO A 112 -29.28 0.00 -7.90
CA PRO A 112 -29.74 -1.34 -7.54
C PRO A 112 -30.55 -2.03 -8.67
N ALA A 113 -29.94 -3.01 -9.35
CA ALA A 113 -30.67 -4.05 -10.09
C ALA A 113 -29.73 -5.24 -10.34
N GLY A 114 -29.80 -6.27 -9.48
CA GLY A 114 -29.27 -7.61 -9.77
C GLY A 114 -28.28 -8.18 -8.75
N LEU A 115 -27.40 -7.36 -8.18
CA LEU A 115 -26.48 -7.78 -7.12
C LEU A 115 -26.60 -6.78 -5.98
N SER A 116 -27.32 -7.15 -4.93
CA SER A 116 -27.35 -6.41 -3.66
C SER A 116 -26.01 -6.59 -2.95
N LEU A 117 -24.94 -6.09 -3.56
CA LEU A 117 -23.69 -5.94 -2.86
C LEU A 117 -23.94 -4.91 -1.75
N PRO A 118 -23.67 -5.23 -0.48
CA PRO A 118 -23.59 -4.23 0.56
C PRO A 118 -22.31 -3.43 0.32
N ILE A 119 -22.26 -2.67 -0.78
CA ILE A 119 -21.25 -1.65 -1.01
C ILE A 119 -21.60 -0.59 0.03
N PRO A 120 -20.83 -0.47 1.14
CA PRO A 120 -21.05 0.60 2.08
C PRO A 120 -20.89 1.87 1.25
N THR A 121 -21.98 2.63 1.07
CA THR A 121 -22.12 3.73 0.10
C THR A 121 -20.78 4.32 -0.31
N LEU A 122 -20.15 3.72 -1.33
CA LEU A 122 -19.28 4.45 -2.24
C LEU A 122 -20.29 5.20 -3.09
N GLY A 123 -20.90 6.22 -2.48
CA GLY A 123 -21.68 7.22 -3.20
C GLY A 123 -20.82 7.71 -4.34
N ASP A 124 -21.46 7.93 -5.49
CA ASP A 124 -20.93 8.44 -6.75
C ASP A 124 -19.44 8.80 -6.68
N ALA A 125 -18.61 8.10 -7.46
CA ALA A 125 -17.19 8.41 -7.58
C ALA A 125 -17.02 9.93 -7.55
N PRO A 126 -16.25 10.47 -6.59
CA PRO A 126 -16.22 11.91 -6.34
C PRO A 126 -15.97 12.63 -7.66
N ASP A 127 -16.73 13.68 -7.92
CA ASP A 127 -16.63 14.41 -9.18
C ASP A 127 -15.20 14.95 -9.35
N CYS A 128 -14.39 14.18 -10.06
CA CYS A 128 -12.98 14.40 -10.29
C CYS A 128 -12.73 15.69 -11.06
N THR A 129 -13.75 16.23 -11.73
CA THR A 129 -13.70 17.52 -12.42
C THR A 129 -13.68 18.71 -11.46
N GLN A 130 -14.08 18.49 -10.20
CA GLN A 130 -14.02 19.50 -9.14
C GLN A 130 -12.70 19.47 -8.35
N VAL A 131 -11.80 18.52 -8.66
CA VAL A 131 -10.45 18.48 -8.06
C VAL A 131 -9.61 19.59 -8.70
N SER A 132 -9.48 20.70 -7.98
CA SER A 132 -8.64 21.83 -8.38
C SER A 132 -7.30 21.78 -7.64
N ASP A 133 -6.41 20.86 -8.02
CA ASP A 133 -5.01 20.86 -7.57
C ASP A 133 -4.09 21.11 -8.79
N HIS A 134 -3.23 22.12 -8.70
CA HIS A 134 -2.28 22.44 -9.77
C HIS A 134 -1.30 21.30 -10.06
N ASN A 135 -1.06 20.41 -9.09
CA ASN A 135 -0.14 19.28 -9.21
C ASN A 135 -0.84 17.97 -9.61
N LEU A 136 -2.14 18.00 -9.86
CA LEU A 136 -2.92 16.85 -10.31
C LEU A 136 -3.95 17.29 -11.36
N PRO A 137 -3.65 17.13 -12.67
CA PRO A 137 -4.60 17.43 -13.73
C PRO A 137 -5.90 16.64 -13.57
N ALA A 138 -7.04 17.25 -13.92
CA ALA A 138 -8.35 16.63 -13.79
C ALA A 138 -8.45 15.27 -14.52
N GLU A 139 -7.80 15.12 -15.68
CA GLU A 139 -7.73 13.85 -16.41
C GLU A 139 -7.10 12.72 -15.57
N VAL A 140 -6.01 13.02 -14.87
CA VAL A 140 -5.31 12.04 -14.01
C VAL A 140 -6.12 11.75 -12.75
N ALA A 141 -6.73 12.79 -12.16
CA ALA A 141 -7.64 12.61 -11.03
C ALA A 141 -8.84 11.70 -11.38
N CYS A 142 -9.43 11.90 -12.56
CA CYS A 142 -10.55 11.11 -13.04
C CYS A 142 -10.14 9.65 -13.29
N ARG A 143 -9.05 9.43 -14.02
CA ARG A 143 -8.55 8.08 -14.27
C ARG A 143 -8.24 7.34 -12.96
N TYR A 144 -7.58 8.00 -12.02
CA TYR A 144 -7.28 7.41 -10.71
C TYR A 144 -8.56 7.06 -9.93
N SER A 145 -9.55 7.95 -9.93
CA SER A 145 -10.83 7.71 -9.27
C SER A 145 -11.62 6.57 -9.91
N GLU A 146 -11.62 6.48 -11.24
CA GLU A 146 -12.28 5.40 -12.00
C GLU A 146 -11.60 4.06 -11.74
N ALA A 147 -10.26 3.99 -11.85
CA ALA A 147 -9.49 2.79 -11.57
C ALA A 147 -9.71 2.29 -10.13
N LEU A 148 -9.74 3.20 -9.15
CA LEU A 148 -10.00 2.86 -7.76
C LEU A 148 -11.44 2.34 -7.57
N SER A 149 -12.43 3.00 -8.17
CA SER A 149 -13.83 2.58 -8.07
C SER A 149 -14.07 1.20 -8.69
N GLU A 150 -13.57 0.98 -9.92
CA GLU A 150 -13.66 -0.33 -10.59
C GLU A 150 -12.95 -1.42 -9.77
N TRP A 151 -11.72 -1.15 -9.31
CA TRP A 151 -10.95 -2.11 -8.53
C TRP A 151 -11.63 -2.46 -7.19
N LEU A 152 -12.19 -1.48 -6.48
CA LEU A 152 -12.95 -1.74 -5.24
C LEU A 152 -14.19 -2.58 -5.52
N LYS A 153 -14.94 -2.33 -6.59
CA LYS A 153 -16.08 -3.17 -6.99
C LYS A 153 -15.65 -4.62 -7.23
N LEU A 154 -14.54 -4.84 -7.94
CA LEU A 154 -13.97 -6.16 -8.18
C LEU A 154 -13.55 -6.85 -6.88
N ARG A 155 -12.94 -6.10 -5.95
CA ARG A 155 -12.56 -6.60 -4.62
C ARG A 155 -13.77 -6.99 -3.77
N ILE A 156 -14.92 -6.35 -3.94
CA ILE A 156 -16.17 -6.74 -3.29
C ILE A 156 -16.66 -8.07 -3.85
N LEU A 157 -16.76 -8.18 -5.18
CA LEU A 157 -17.20 -9.39 -5.87
C LEU A 157 -16.31 -10.60 -5.52
N MET A 158 -15.00 -10.39 -5.47
CA MET A 158 -14.04 -11.44 -5.11
C MET A 158 -14.21 -11.94 -3.67
N ARG A 159 -14.70 -11.09 -2.75
CA ARG A 159 -14.90 -11.41 -1.33
C ARG A 159 -16.30 -11.89 -1.00
N SER A 160 -17.31 -11.56 -1.81
CA SER A 160 -18.65 -12.12 -1.63
C SER A 160 -18.62 -13.62 -1.92
N GLU A 161 -19.16 -14.42 -0.99
CA GLU A 161 -19.20 -15.91 -1.00
C GLU A 161 -19.83 -16.54 -2.27
N GLU A 162 -20.33 -15.75 -3.22
CA GLU A 162 -20.88 -16.23 -4.50
C GLU A 162 -19.83 -16.92 -5.41
N MET A 163 -18.56 -16.93 -5.01
CA MET A 163 -17.48 -17.64 -5.71
C MET A 163 -17.04 -18.96 -5.06
N THR A 164 -17.43 -19.23 -3.81
CA THR A 164 -17.27 -20.57 -3.23
C THR A 164 -18.56 -21.32 -3.44
N GLY A 165 -18.63 -22.06 -4.55
CA GLY A 165 -19.59 -23.13 -4.72
C GLY A 165 -19.36 -24.23 -3.68
N GLU A 166 -19.67 -23.96 -2.41
CA GLU A 166 -20.06 -25.00 -1.47
C GLU A 166 -21.51 -25.36 -1.78
N ALA A 167 -21.64 -26.32 -2.69
CA ALA A 167 -22.82 -27.13 -2.79
C ALA A 167 -23.17 -27.63 -1.38
N SER A 168 -24.33 -27.22 -0.91
CA SER A 168 -24.97 -27.80 0.26
C SER A 168 -24.92 -29.33 0.19
N GLN A 169 -24.37 -29.96 1.22
CA GLN A 169 -24.70 -31.33 1.64
C GLN A 169 -24.49 -31.48 3.14
#